data_AF-A0A6L6PFA4-F1
#
_entry.id   AF-A0A6L6PFA4-F1
#
_cell.length_a   1.000
_cell.length_b   1.000
_cell.length_c   1.000
_cell.angle_alpha   90.00
_cell.angle_beta   90.00
_cell.angle_gamma   90.00
#
_symmetry.space_group_name_H-M   'P 1'
#
loop_
_entity.id
_entity.type
_entity.pdbx_description
1 polymer ?
#
loop_
_entity_poly.entity_id
_entity_poly.type
_entity_poly.pdbx_seq_one_letter_code
_entity_poly.pdbx_strand_id
1 'polypeptide(L)'
;MHLSNTLPAPGARPWRRPMLELSLTGQPRSWQVREHRYRCNGYGRARWGMDLPTVMGIVAREHPRAEGAPRYEIDSLSGERRLELTLPALPPGPGPARLRYIFGAECGRLCEIHLHWISGGDPTHEERLPLVQAASRLTGDLMSYRWSGLSTVRGAVRGPGALLLFSGRDEDGATVEISLDGVAFDVERPGTPGRPEHRPAPRGPAALRLSYKAGGWAQLD
;
A
#
# COMPACT_ATOMS: atom_id res chain seq x y z
N MET A 1 49.50 37.59 -9.86
CA MET A 1 49.76 36.30 -9.20
C MET A 1 48.97 36.28 -7.90
N HIS A 2 48.12 35.24 -7.78
CA HIS A 2 47.36 34.69 -6.65
C HIS A 2 46.52 35.60 -5.71
N LEU A 3 45.21 35.56 -6.00
CA LEU A 3 44.11 35.68 -5.04
C LEU A 3 44.01 34.37 -4.22
N SER A 4 44.02 34.48 -2.90
CA SER A 4 43.62 33.39 -1.99
C SER A 4 42.20 33.69 -1.51
N ASN A 5 41.21 33.21 -2.25
CA ASN A 5 39.81 33.23 -1.83
C ASN A 5 39.47 31.83 -1.30
N THR A 6 39.37 31.69 0.01
CA THR A 6 38.91 30.49 0.71
C THR A 6 37.41 30.29 0.46
N LEU A 7 37.08 29.39 -0.46
CA LEU A 7 35.76 28.78 -0.58
C LEU A 7 35.81 27.35 -0.02
N PRO A 8 34.75 26.86 0.65
CA PRO A 8 34.71 25.51 1.20
C PRO A 8 34.58 24.44 0.10
N ALA A 9 35.30 23.34 0.29
CA ALA A 9 35.25 22.14 -0.54
C ALA A 9 33.94 21.32 -0.30
N PRO A 10 33.58 20.42 -1.23
CA PRO A 10 32.20 20.05 -1.56
C PRO A 10 31.67 18.92 -0.66
N GLY A 11 30.39 18.96 -0.30
CA GLY A 11 29.82 17.79 0.38
C GLY A 11 28.45 18.00 1.01
N ALA A 12 27.40 17.87 0.20
CA ALA A 12 26.16 17.18 0.56
C ALA A 12 25.19 17.29 -0.63
N ARG A 13 25.36 16.43 -1.63
CA ARG A 13 24.22 16.17 -2.53
C ARG A 13 23.13 15.53 -1.65
N PRO A 14 21.88 16.04 -1.66
CA PRO A 14 20.80 15.35 -0.97
C PRO A 14 20.71 13.95 -1.54
N TRP A 15 20.62 12.96 -0.66
CA TRP A 15 20.45 11.55 -1.02
C TRP A 15 19.15 11.40 -1.81
N ARG A 16 19.23 11.51 -3.14
CA ARG A 16 18.16 11.04 -4.02
C ARG A 16 18.13 9.54 -3.86
N ARG A 17 17.15 9.02 -3.12
CA ARG A 17 16.85 7.59 -3.12
C ARG A 17 16.67 7.18 -4.59
N PRO A 18 17.48 6.27 -5.13
CA PRO A 18 17.25 5.79 -6.48
C PRO A 18 15.84 5.18 -6.49
N MET A 19 14.97 5.75 -7.32
CA MET A 19 13.66 5.19 -7.57
C MET A 19 13.92 3.79 -8.14
N LEU A 20 13.45 2.75 -7.44
CA LEU A 20 13.50 1.39 -7.96
C LEU A 20 12.73 1.39 -9.28
N GLU A 21 13.48 1.34 -10.38
CA GLU A 21 12.95 1.15 -11.71
C GLU A 21 12.38 -0.27 -11.73
N LEU A 22 11.05 -0.38 -11.61
CA LEU A 22 10.37 -1.64 -11.85
C LEU A 22 10.56 -1.92 -13.34
N SER A 23 11.38 -2.92 -13.65
CA SER A 23 11.54 -3.38 -15.03
C SER A 23 10.20 -3.91 -15.56
N LEU A 24 10.05 -3.95 -16.88
CA LEU A 24 8.85 -4.49 -17.55
C LEU A 24 8.57 -5.96 -17.16
N THR A 25 9.59 -6.72 -16.73
CA THR A 25 9.45 -8.09 -16.20
C THR A 25 9.21 -8.14 -14.68
N GLY A 26 9.16 -6.99 -14.00
CA GLY A 26 9.05 -6.89 -12.55
C GLY A 26 10.31 -7.34 -11.78
N GLN A 27 11.42 -7.63 -12.48
CA GLN A 27 12.69 -8.02 -11.88
C GLN A 27 13.63 -6.82 -11.77
N PRO A 28 13.90 -6.29 -10.56
CA PRO A 28 14.86 -5.19 -10.40
C PRO A 28 16.29 -5.64 -10.73
N ARG A 29 17.07 -4.75 -11.35
CA ARG A 29 18.48 -4.99 -11.74
C ARG A 29 19.46 -4.90 -10.56
N SER A 30 19.04 -4.32 -9.45
CA SER A 30 19.75 -4.30 -8.18
C SER A 30 18.75 -4.24 -7.03
N TRP A 31 19.06 -4.92 -5.93
CA TRP A 31 18.19 -4.97 -4.75
C TRP A 31 18.89 -4.28 -3.59
N GLN A 32 18.28 -3.22 -3.05
CA GLN A 32 18.61 -2.76 -1.70
C GLN A 32 17.77 -3.59 -0.73
N VAL A 33 18.33 -4.70 -0.28
CA VAL A 33 17.67 -5.58 0.70
C VAL A 33 17.99 -5.06 2.10
N ARG A 34 16.95 -4.80 2.89
CA ARG A 34 17.07 -4.62 4.34
C ARG A 34 17.29 -5.99 4.97
N GLU A 35 18.28 -6.11 5.84
CA GLU A 35 18.55 -7.37 6.55
C GLU A 35 17.39 -7.76 7.51
N HIS A 36 16.52 -6.81 7.83
CA HIS A 36 15.38 -7.02 8.71
C HIS A 36 14.23 -7.75 7.99
N ARG A 37 13.71 -8.79 8.64
CA ARG A 37 12.47 -9.45 8.21
C ARG A 37 11.29 -8.51 8.42
N TYR A 38 10.39 -8.46 7.44
CA TYR A 38 9.15 -7.71 7.59
C TYR A 38 8.23 -8.39 8.62
N ARG A 39 7.60 -7.59 9.48
CA ARG A 39 6.56 -8.01 10.40
C ARG A 39 5.33 -7.15 10.16
N CYS A 40 4.26 -7.79 9.71
CA CYS A 40 2.99 -7.15 9.45
C CYS A 40 2.23 -7.04 10.77
N ASN A 41 2.52 -6.00 11.56
CA ASN A 41 1.97 -5.82 12.91
C ASN A 41 0.77 -4.85 12.97
N GLY A 42 0.32 -4.31 11.84
CA GLY A 42 -0.72 -3.28 11.73
C GLY A 42 -0.28 -2.11 10.84
N TYR A 43 -0.92 -0.95 11.01
CA TYR A 43 -0.66 0.27 10.23
C TYR A 43 -0.56 1.50 11.13
N GLY A 44 0.38 2.41 10.84
CA GLY A 44 0.62 3.60 11.68
C GLY A 44 1.03 3.19 13.10
N ARG A 45 0.29 3.66 14.12
CA ARG A 45 0.40 3.16 15.51
C ARG A 45 -0.64 2.11 15.88
N ALA A 46 -1.64 1.84 15.05
CA ALA A 46 -2.60 0.76 15.29
C ALA A 46 -1.92 -0.60 15.13
N ARG A 47 -2.15 -1.51 16.08
CA ARG A 47 -1.57 -2.85 16.12
C ARG A 47 -2.66 -3.90 16.29
N TRP A 48 -2.39 -5.11 15.83
CA TRP A 48 -3.28 -6.26 16.06
C TRP A 48 -3.56 -6.46 17.54
N GLY A 49 -4.77 -6.93 17.87
CA GLY A 49 -5.18 -7.13 19.26
C GLY A 49 -5.70 -5.87 19.98
N MET A 50 -5.53 -4.67 19.40
CA MET A 50 -6.08 -3.45 19.99
C MET A 50 -7.62 -3.46 19.96
N ASP A 51 -8.24 -2.97 21.02
CA ASP A 51 -9.69 -2.75 21.05
C ASP A 51 -10.09 -1.45 20.34
N LEU A 52 -11.39 -1.31 20.09
CA LEU A 52 -11.96 -0.15 19.41
C LEU A 52 -11.62 1.18 20.12
N PRO A 53 -11.83 1.35 21.45
CA PRO A 53 -11.49 2.61 22.12
C PRO A 53 -10.02 3.02 21.95
N THR A 54 -9.10 2.07 22.04
CA THR A 54 -7.67 2.30 21.85
C THR A 54 -7.38 2.78 20.42
N VAL A 55 -7.96 2.10 19.42
CA VAL A 55 -7.79 2.49 18.01
C VAL A 55 -8.38 3.88 17.75
N MET A 56 -9.57 4.19 18.26
CA MET A 56 -10.16 5.54 18.12
C MET A 56 -9.25 6.62 18.71
N GLY A 57 -8.64 6.38 19.87
CA GLY A 57 -7.70 7.31 20.49
C GLY A 57 -6.42 7.52 19.66
N ILE A 58 -5.92 6.46 19.02
CA ILE A 58 -4.79 6.56 18.08
C ILE A 58 -5.20 7.39 16.86
N VAL A 59 -6.32 7.06 16.26
CA VAL A 59 -6.84 7.70 15.05
C VAL A 59 -7.06 9.20 15.26
N ALA A 60 -7.69 9.61 16.37
CA ALA A 60 -7.90 11.02 16.69
C ALA A 60 -6.57 11.80 16.77
N ARG A 61 -5.49 11.14 17.20
CA ARG A 61 -4.17 11.74 17.38
C ARG A 61 -3.33 11.74 16.10
N GLU A 62 -3.44 10.69 15.28
CA GLU A 62 -2.71 10.57 14.00
C GLU A 62 -3.39 11.32 12.84
N HIS A 63 -4.71 11.47 12.90
CA HIS A 63 -5.53 12.01 11.83
C HIS A 63 -6.46 13.13 12.32
N PRO A 64 -5.94 14.23 12.90
CA PRO A 64 -6.76 15.32 13.40
C PRO A 64 -7.51 16.09 12.31
N ARG A 65 -7.16 15.87 11.03
CA ARG A 65 -7.80 16.48 9.85
C ARG A 65 -8.73 15.51 9.11
N ALA A 66 -9.16 14.42 9.75
CA ALA A 66 -10.17 13.56 9.16
C ALA A 66 -11.45 14.34 8.86
N GLU A 67 -12.08 14.04 7.73
CA GLU A 67 -13.33 14.66 7.31
C GLU A 67 -14.51 13.99 8.02
N GLY A 68 -15.27 14.81 8.76
CA GLY A 68 -16.42 14.33 9.53
C GLY A 68 -16.02 13.49 10.75
N ALA A 69 -17.04 12.99 11.46
CA ALA A 69 -16.83 12.06 12.54
C ALA A 69 -16.48 10.66 11.99
N PRO A 70 -15.60 9.89 12.65
CA PRO A 70 -15.37 8.50 12.31
C PRO A 70 -16.70 7.72 12.30
N ARG A 71 -16.94 6.95 11.23
CA ARG A 71 -18.14 6.14 11.10
C ARG A 71 -17.91 4.80 11.76
N TYR A 72 -18.84 4.42 12.64
CA TYR A 72 -18.83 3.13 13.30
C TYR A 72 -20.02 2.31 12.84
N GLU A 73 -19.76 1.10 12.36
CA GLU A 73 -20.78 0.20 11.83
C GLU A 73 -20.54 -1.22 12.32
N ILE A 74 -21.61 -1.98 12.48
CA ILE A 74 -21.55 -3.43 12.72
C ILE A 74 -22.13 -4.10 11.50
N ASP A 75 -21.35 -4.97 10.87
CA ASP A 75 -21.83 -5.78 9.76
C ASP A 75 -22.80 -6.84 10.31
N SER A 76 -24.05 -6.80 9.87
CA SER A 76 -25.09 -7.69 10.38
C SER A 76 -24.93 -9.14 9.94
N LEU A 77 -24.14 -9.41 8.90
CA LEU A 77 -23.89 -10.75 8.38
C LEU A 77 -22.67 -11.38 9.04
N SER A 78 -21.54 -10.65 9.10
CA SER A 78 -20.31 -11.15 9.69
C SER A 78 -20.20 -10.92 11.20
N GLY A 79 -20.99 -10.01 11.76
CA GLY A 79 -20.87 -9.56 13.16
C GLY A 79 -19.63 -8.68 13.41
N GLU A 80 -18.81 -8.42 12.39
CA GLU A 80 -17.61 -7.61 12.49
C GLU A 80 -17.95 -6.16 12.78
N ARG A 81 -17.10 -5.52 13.59
CA ARG A 81 -17.21 -4.08 13.84
C ARG A 81 -16.26 -3.36 12.92
N ARG A 82 -16.69 -2.21 12.39
CA ARG A 82 -15.92 -1.41 11.43
C ARG A 82 -15.84 0.02 11.91
N LEU A 83 -14.63 0.57 11.87
CA LEU A 83 -14.37 1.99 12.06
C LEU A 83 -13.81 2.54 10.74
N GLU A 84 -14.51 3.48 10.13
CA GLU A 84 -14.13 4.10 8.86
C GLU A 84 -13.89 5.61 9.00
N LEU A 85 -12.85 6.08 8.35
CA LEU A 85 -12.48 7.49 8.27
C LEU A 85 -12.28 7.90 6.81
N THR A 86 -12.69 9.13 6.50
CA THR A 86 -12.31 9.82 5.27
C THR A 86 -11.20 10.80 5.60
N LEU A 87 -10.10 10.72 4.87
CA LEU A 87 -8.94 11.59 5.02
C LEU A 87 -8.81 12.43 3.75
N PRO A 88 -8.68 13.77 3.83
CA PRO A 88 -8.58 14.63 2.65
C PRO A 88 -7.31 14.35 1.84
N ALA A 89 -6.26 13.90 2.53
CA ALA A 89 -5.01 13.46 1.95
C ALA A 89 -4.34 12.43 2.86
N LEU A 90 -3.86 11.33 2.27
CA LEU A 90 -3.03 10.35 2.97
C LEU A 90 -1.88 9.90 2.06
N PRO A 91 -0.64 10.34 2.32
CA PRO A 91 0.52 9.87 1.58
C PRO A 91 0.71 8.34 1.72
N PRO A 92 1.27 7.66 0.71
CA PRO A 92 1.79 8.21 -0.54
C PRO A 92 0.74 8.35 -1.65
N GLY A 93 -0.52 7.96 -1.42
CA GLY A 93 -1.57 8.03 -2.44
C GLY A 93 -2.02 9.47 -2.76
N PRO A 94 -2.59 9.68 -3.95
CA PRO A 94 -3.08 10.99 -4.37
C PRO A 94 -4.46 11.28 -3.77
N GLY A 95 -4.66 12.51 -3.30
CA GLY A 95 -5.97 13.01 -2.89
C GLY A 95 -6.59 12.26 -1.71
N PRO A 96 -7.93 12.27 -1.60
CA PRO A 96 -8.65 11.68 -0.49
C PRO A 96 -8.48 10.17 -0.38
N ALA A 97 -8.44 9.69 0.85
CA ALA A 97 -8.33 8.27 1.17
C ALA A 97 -9.42 7.86 2.16
N ARG A 98 -9.88 6.62 2.05
CA ARG A 98 -10.66 5.96 3.09
C ARG A 98 -9.78 5.01 3.86
N LEU A 99 -9.79 5.13 5.18
CA LEU A 99 -9.07 4.27 6.10
C LEU A 99 -10.10 3.51 6.93
N ARG A 100 -10.10 2.19 6.83
CA ARG A 100 -11.03 1.31 7.51
C ARG A 100 -10.27 0.36 8.42
N TYR A 101 -10.74 0.25 9.66
CA TYR A 101 -10.30 -0.73 10.64
C TYR A 101 -11.43 -1.75 10.86
N ILE A 102 -11.11 -3.03 10.82
CA ILE A 102 -12.06 -4.13 11.04
C ILE A 102 -11.65 -4.88 12.31
N PHE A 103 -12.61 -5.08 13.19
CA PHE A 103 -12.46 -5.80 14.43
C PHE A 103 -13.22 -7.12 14.36
N GLY A 104 -12.58 -8.20 14.78
CA GLY A 104 -13.16 -9.55 14.76
C GLY A 104 -14.46 -9.61 15.56
N ALA A 105 -15.44 -10.35 15.06
CA ALA A 105 -16.78 -10.42 15.63
C ALA A 105 -16.78 -10.98 17.07
N GLU A 106 -15.97 -12.02 17.31
CA GLU A 106 -15.94 -12.74 18.58
C GLU A 106 -15.13 -11.98 19.64
N CYS A 107 -13.89 -11.60 19.30
CA CYS A 107 -12.95 -11.01 20.25
C CYS A 107 -13.02 -9.47 20.32
N GLY A 108 -13.65 -8.82 19.33
CA GLY A 108 -13.69 -7.35 19.24
C GLY A 108 -12.31 -6.71 19.07
N ARG A 109 -11.30 -7.47 18.64
CA ARG A 109 -9.92 -7.01 18.45
C ARG A 109 -9.63 -6.66 17.01
N LEU A 110 -8.77 -5.67 16.80
CA LEU A 110 -8.34 -5.24 15.47
C LEU A 110 -7.64 -6.39 14.74
N CYS A 111 -8.16 -6.76 13.58
CA CYS A 111 -7.63 -7.86 12.76
C CYS A 111 -7.41 -7.47 11.29
N GLU A 112 -8.06 -6.44 10.76
CA GLU A 112 -7.80 -5.96 9.40
C GLU A 112 -7.77 -4.42 9.31
N ILE A 113 -6.97 -3.90 8.38
CA ILE A 113 -6.88 -2.47 8.06
C ILE A 113 -6.83 -2.32 6.55
N HIS A 114 -7.69 -1.47 6.00
CA HIS A 114 -7.74 -1.17 4.57
C HIS A 114 -7.61 0.31 4.30
N LEU A 115 -6.77 0.65 3.33
CA LEU A 115 -6.55 1.98 2.84
C LEU A 115 -6.93 2.02 1.36
N HIS A 116 -7.88 2.87 1.01
CA HIS A 116 -8.38 3.01 -0.35
C HIS A 116 -8.23 4.45 -0.83
N TRP A 117 -7.55 4.64 -1.95
CA TRP A 117 -7.60 5.87 -2.74
C TRP A 117 -8.38 5.58 -4.00
N ILE A 118 -9.47 6.31 -4.24
CA ILE A 118 -10.36 6.07 -5.37
C ILE A 118 -10.56 7.38 -6.11
N SER A 119 -10.26 7.41 -7.41
CA SER A 119 -10.59 8.55 -8.26
C SER A 119 -12.09 8.60 -8.54
N GLY A 120 -12.69 9.79 -8.60
CA GLY A 120 -14.06 9.93 -9.07
C GLY A 120 -14.19 9.79 -10.60
N GLY A 121 -15.37 9.39 -11.08
CA GLY A 121 -15.72 9.42 -12.50
C GLY A 121 -14.92 8.45 -13.38
N ASP A 122 -14.54 8.93 -14.57
CA ASP A 122 -13.69 8.22 -15.53
C ASP A 122 -12.43 9.07 -15.78
N PRO A 123 -11.39 8.96 -14.93
CA PRO A 123 -10.19 9.77 -15.07
C PRO A 123 -9.52 9.53 -16.42
N THR A 124 -8.67 10.44 -16.85
CA THR A 124 -7.75 10.25 -18.00
C THR A 124 -6.56 9.37 -17.61
N HIS A 125 -5.70 9.02 -18.57
CA HIS A 125 -4.46 8.30 -18.25
C HIS A 125 -3.54 9.13 -17.33
N GLU A 126 -3.43 10.44 -17.59
CA GLU A 126 -2.59 11.35 -16.80
C GLU A 126 -3.10 11.47 -15.35
N GLU A 127 -4.42 11.50 -15.15
CA GLU A 127 -5.03 11.54 -13.81
C GLU A 127 -4.89 10.21 -13.05
N ARG A 128 -4.73 9.08 -13.76
CA ARG A 128 -4.43 7.77 -13.14
C ARG A 128 -2.96 7.62 -12.74
N LEU A 129 -2.04 8.34 -13.40
CA LEU A 129 -0.60 8.18 -13.22
C LEU A 129 -0.14 8.37 -11.75
N PRO A 130 -0.64 9.36 -10.98
CA PRO A 130 -0.29 9.50 -9.57
C PRO A 130 -0.65 8.28 -8.70
N LEU A 131 -1.78 7.60 -8.98
CA LEU A 131 -2.15 6.36 -8.28
C LEU A 131 -1.14 5.25 -8.56
N VAL A 132 -0.76 5.08 -9.84
CA VAL A 132 0.25 4.09 -10.26
C VAL A 132 1.59 4.37 -9.59
N GLN A 133 2.04 5.63 -9.57
CA GLN A 133 3.30 6.02 -8.93
C GLN A 133 3.28 5.77 -7.41
N ALA A 134 2.17 6.06 -6.73
CA ALA A 134 2.02 5.78 -5.31
C ALA A 134 2.09 4.28 -5.02
N ALA A 135 1.41 3.47 -5.84
CA ALA A 135 1.40 2.02 -5.73
C ALA A 135 2.79 1.41 -5.95
N SER A 136 3.54 1.91 -6.95
CA SER A 136 4.93 1.51 -7.21
C SER A 136 5.85 1.86 -6.04
N ARG A 137 5.67 3.02 -5.39
CA ARG A 137 6.45 3.40 -4.21
C ARG A 137 6.17 2.49 -3.01
N LEU A 138 4.90 2.22 -2.72
CA LEU A 138 4.50 1.28 -1.66
C LEU A 138 5.08 -0.11 -1.90
N THR A 139 4.96 -0.60 -3.13
CA THR A 139 5.48 -1.90 -3.54
C THR A 139 7.00 -1.95 -3.39
N GLY A 140 7.71 -0.92 -3.87
CA GLY A 140 9.17 -0.82 -3.73
C GLY A 140 9.64 -0.82 -2.27
N ASP A 141 8.93 -0.15 -1.36
CA ASP A 141 9.27 -0.19 0.07
C ASP A 141 9.10 -1.60 0.66
N LEU A 142 7.96 -2.26 0.42
CA LEU A 142 7.72 -3.63 0.91
C LEU A 142 8.68 -4.66 0.29
N MET A 143 9.04 -4.49 -0.98
CA MET A 143 10.03 -5.33 -1.67
C MET A 143 11.45 -5.17 -1.11
N SER A 144 11.74 -4.07 -0.41
CA SER A 144 13.05 -3.87 0.21
C SER A 144 13.26 -4.74 1.45
N TYR A 145 12.22 -5.32 2.04
CA TYR A 145 12.35 -6.18 3.21
C TYR A 145 12.59 -7.66 2.85
N ARG A 146 13.16 -8.40 3.80
CA ARG A 146 13.19 -9.85 3.75
C ARG A 146 11.83 -10.42 4.16
N TRP A 147 11.27 -11.30 3.34
CA TRP A 147 10.05 -12.05 3.62
C TRP A 147 10.36 -13.51 3.95
N SER A 148 9.44 -14.20 4.64
CA SER A 148 9.61 -15.59 5.07
C SER A 148 9.37 -16.57 3.93
N GLY A 149 10.45 -17.15 3.39
CA GLY A 149 10.35 -18.16 2.32
C GLY A 149 9.76 -17.60 1.01
N LEU A 150 8.96 -18.41 0.30
CA LEU A 150 8.26 -18.03 -0.95
C LEU A 150 6.89 -17.38 -0.68
N SER A 151 6.79 -16.56 0.37
CA SER A 151 5.52 -16.01 0.85
C SER A 151 5.08 -14.73 0.13
N THR A 152 5.69 -14.38 -1.00
CA THR A 152 5.33 -13.20 -1.78
C THR A 152 4.82 -13.52 -3.17
N VAL A 153 3.73 -12.86 -3.57
CA VAL A 153 3.17 -12.89 -4.94
C VAL A 153 3.28 -11.49 -5.53
N ARG A 154 3.59 -11.37 -6.83
CA ARG A 154 3.80 -10.09 -7.52
C ARG A 154 3.24 -10.13 -8.92
N GLY A 155 2.79 -8.97 -9.41
CA GLY A 155 2.42 -8.77 -10.82
C GLY A 155 1.32 -9.70 -11.34
N ALA A 156 0.37 -10.09 -10.49
CA ALA A 156 -0.68 -11.02 -10.88
C ALA A 156 -1.91 -10.25 -11.39
N VAL A 157 -2.29 -10.50 -12.64
CA VAL A 157 -3.50 -9.92 -13.23
C VAL A 157 -4.73 -10.59 -12.62
N ARG A 158 -5.64 -9.80 -12.04
CA ARG A 158 -6.89 -10.29 -11.42
C ARG A 158 -8.13 -10.12 -12.29
N GLY A 159 -8.04 -9.28 -13.31
CA GLY A 159 -9.13 -9.01 -14.24
C GLY A 159 -8.83 -7.83 -15.16
N PRO A 160 -9.81 -7.39 -15.96
CA PRO A 160 -9.68 -6.18 -16.78
C PRO A 160 -9.35 -4.95 -15.90
N GLY A 161 -8.21 -4.30 -16.15
CA GLY A 161 -7.79 -3.15 -15.38
C GLY A 161 -7.37 -3.43 -13.92
N ALA A 162 -7.35 -4.69 -13.48
CA ALA A 162 -7.13 -5.07 -12.08
C ALA A 162 -5.84 -5.89 -11.91
N LEU A 163 -4.93 -5.38 -11.08
CA LEU A 163 -3.58 -5.91 -10.90
C LEU A 163 -3.24 -6.02 -9.41
N LEU A 164 -2.83 -7.21 -8.97
CA LEU A 164 -2.12 -7.40 -7.72
C LEU A 164 -0.65 -7.05 -7.95
N LEU A 165 -0.19 -5.95 -7.34
CA LEU A 165 1.21 -5.54 -7.44
C LEU A 165 2.10 -6.33 -6.49
N PHE A 166 1.63 -6.49 -5.26
CA PHE A 166 2.37 -7.17 -4.20
C PHE A 166 1.42 -7.81 -3.19
N SER A 167 1.69 -9.04 -2.82
CA SER A 167 1.16 -9.67 -1.62
C SER A 167 2.32 -10.32 -0.88
N GLY A 168 2.37 -10.16 0.43
CA GLY A 168 3.40 -10.77 1.29
C GLY A 168 2.79 -11.28 2.58
N ARG A 169 3.21 -12.48 3.02
CA ARG A 169 2.86 -13.05 4.32
C ARG A 169 4.10 -13.14 5.20
N ASP A 170 4.01 -12.68 6.44
CA ASP A 170 5.10 -12.82 7.41
C ASP A 170 5.09 -14.20 8.10
N GLU A 171 5.95 -14.39 9.11
CA GLU A 171 6.08 -15.69 9.79
C GLU A 171 4.91 -16.00 10.72
N ASP A 172 4.19 -14.97 11.18
CA ASP A 172 3.03 -15.13 12.06
C ASP A 172 1.73 -15.30 11.25
N GLY A 173 1.86 -15.37 9.91
CA GLY A 173 0.75 -15.54 8.99
C GLY A 173 0.01 -14.24 8.65
N ALA A 174 0.45 -13.10 9.18
CA ALA A 174 -0.14 -11.81 8.84
C ALA A 174 0.27 -11.39 7.43
N THR A 175 -0.64 -10.73 6.71
CA THR A 175 -0.48 -10.41 5.30
C THR A 175 -0.63 -8.93 5.01
N VAL A 176 0.15 -8.46 4.03
CA VAL A 176 -0.05 -7.16 3.39
C VAL A 176 -0.26 -7.36 1.90
N GLU A 177 -1.17 -6.59 1.32
CA GLU A 177 -1.49 -6.61 -0.10
C GLU A 177 -1.60 -5.20 -0.68
N ILE A 178 -1.05 -5.00 -1.87
CA ILE A 178 -1.19 -3.79 -2.68
C ILE A 178 -1.80 -4.17 -4.03
N SER A 179 -2.94 -3.56 -4.37
CA SER A 179 -3.61 -3.75 -5.66
C SER A 179 -4.00 -2.43 -6.30
N LEU A 180 -4.09 -2.46 -7.63
CA LEU A 180 -4.62 -1.39 -8.48
C LEU A 180 -5.82 -1.91 -9.27
N ASP A 181 -6.86 -1.08 -9.37
CA ASP A 181 -8.00 -1.28 -10.27
C ASP A 181 -8.15 -0.09 -11.21
N GLY A 182 -8.77 -0.31 -12.36
CA GLY A 182 -9.12 0.74 -13.32
C GLY A 182 -7.90 1.41 -13.98
N VAL A 183 -6.76 0.73 -14.09
CA VAL A 183 -5.54 1.25 -14.71
C VAL A 183 -5.17 0.47 -15.98
N ALA A 184 -4.48 1.13 -16.91
CA ALA A 184 -3.88 0.47 -18.07
C ALA A 184 -2.58 -0.22 -17.63
N PHE A 185 -2.25 -1.35 -18.24
CA PHE A 185 -1.00 -2.05 -17.98
C PHE A 185 -0.59 -2.91 -19.17
N ASP A 186 0.70 -3.20 -19.23
CA ASP A 186 1.27 -4.09 -20.22
C ASP A 186 1.46 -5.49 -19.61
N VAL A 187 1.15 -6.52 -20.39
CA VAL A 187 1.33 -7.92 -19.98
C VAL A 187 2.30 -8.61 -20.91
N GLU A 188 3.37 -9.17 -20.35
CA GLU A 188 4.23 -10.09 -21.07
C GLU A 188 3.70 -11.52 -20.92
N ARG A 189 3.42 -12.19 -22.04
CA ARG A 189 2.97 -13.58 -22.03
C ARG A 189 4.17 -14.54 -22.12
N PRO A 190 4.10 -15.70 -21.44
CA PRO A 190 5.05 -16.78 -21.69
C PRO A 190 5.09 -17.14 -23.19
N GLY A 191 6.28 -17.22 -23.77
CA GLY A 191 6.49 -17.56 -25.19
C GLY A 191 6.58 -16.37 -26.15
N THR A 192 6.29 -15.14 -25.71
CA THR A 192 6.48 -13.93 -26.53
C THR A 192 7.22 -12.82 -25.77
N PRO A 193 8.44 -13.07 -25.26
CA PRO A 193 9.19 -12.06 -24.51
C PRO A 193 9.48 -10.83 -25.39
N GLY A 194 9.42 -9.64 -24.79
CA GLY A 194 9.66 -8.37 -25.48
C GLY A 194 8.53 -7.89 -26.41
N ARG A 195 7.39 -8.58 -26.41
CA ARG A 195 6.15 -8.14 -27.10
C ARG A 195 5.02 -8.00 -26.08
N PRO A 196 5.03 -6.92 -25.26
CA PRO A 196 3.97 -6.70 -24.30
C PRO A 196 2.62 -6.53 -24.99
N GLU A 197 1.60 -7.20 -24.46
CA GLU A 197 0.20 -6.94 -24.78
C GLU A 197 -0.27 -5.74 -23.96
N HIS A 198 -0.50 -4.61 -24.62
CA HIS A 198 -1.08 -3.43 -23.96
C HIS A 198 -2.55 -3.68 -23.64
N ARG A 199 -2.93 -3.56 -22.37
CA ARG A 199 -4.31 -3.60 -21.91
C ARG A 199 -4.76 -2.21 -21.49
N PRO A 200 -5.72 -1.60 -22.21
CA PRO A 200 -6.21 -0.27 -21.86
C PRO A 200 -6.97 -0.30 -20.54
N ALA A 201 -7.01 0.85 -19.86
CA ALA A 201 -7.83 1.02 -18.67
C ALA A 201 -9.32 0.86 -19.04
N PRO A 202 -10.12 0.12 -18.25
CA PRO A 202 -11.56 0.14 -18.42
C PRO A 202 -12.13 1.51 -18.05
N ARG A 203 -13.34 1.81 -18.55
CA ARG A 203 -14.08 3.01 -18.13
C ARG A 203 -14.39 2.96 -16.64
N GLY A 204 -14.39 4.13 -16.01
CA GLY A 204 -14.78 4.30 -14.61
C GLY A 204 -13.58 4.51 -13.69
N PRO A 205 -13.80 4.40 -12.37
CA PRO A 205 -12.84 4.88 -11.39
C PRO A 205 -11.59 3.99 -11.37
N ALA A 206 -10.44 4.63 -11.17
CA ALA A 206 -9.21 3.96 -10.76
C ALA A 206 -9.11 3.91 -9.23
N ALA A 207 -8.54 2.83 -8.71
CA ALA A 207 -8.36 2.67 -7.27
C ALA A 207 -6.98 2.09 -6.93
N LEU A 208 -6.39 2.59 -5.85
CA LEU A 208 -5.27 1.97 -5.15
C LEU A 208 -5.78 1.44 -3.83
N ARG A 209 -5.50 0.16 -3.55
CA ARG A 209 -5.83 -0.48 -2.28
C ARG A 209 -4.57 -1.02 -1.63
N LEU A 210 -4.42 -0.69 -0.34
CA LEU A 210 -3.43 -1.28 0.55
C LEU A 210 -4.20 -1.95 1.70
N SER A 211 -4.03 -3.26 1.85
CA SER A 211 -4.72 -4.04 2.87
C SER A 211 -3.71 -4.72 3.77
N TYR A 212 -3.96 -4.69 5.07
CA TYR A 212 -3.24 -5.42 6.09
C TYR A 212 -4.23 -6.33 6.82
N LYS A 213 -3.84 -7.58 7.05
CA LYS A 213 -4.64 -8.56 7.77
C LYS A 213 -3.76 -9.33 8.73
N ALA A 214 -4.25 -9.49 9.96
CA ALA A 214 -3.56 -10.24 10.99
C ALA A 214 -3.50 -11.74 10.65
N GLY A 215 -2.54 -12.44 11.25
CA GLY A 215 -2.49 -13.90 11.18
C GLY A 215 -3.64 -14.54 11.97
N GLY A 216 -3.87 -15.83 11.77
CA GLY A 216 -4.99 -16.56 12.40
C GLY A 216 -4.97 -16.54 13.94
N TRP A 217 -3.83 -16.24 14.57
CA TRP A 217 -3.71 -16.08 16.03
C TRP A 217 -4.53 -14.91 16.57
N ALA A 218 -4.63 -13.79 15.83
CA ALA A 218 -5.32 -12.59 16.31
C ALA A 218 -6.86 -12.71 16.29
N GLN A 219 -7.39 -13.80 15.74
CA GLN A 219 -8.83 -14.08 15.70
C GLN A 219 -9.29 -15.00 16.84
N LEU A 220 -8.37 -15.60 17.60
CA LEU A 220 -8.64 -16.65 18.59
C LEU A 220 -8.52 -16.19 20.06
N ASP A 221 -7.94 -15.01 20.31
CA ASP A 221 -7.77 -14.40 21.64
C ASP A 221 -8.81 -13.31 21.90
#